data_AF-A0A944ZKL6-F1
#
_entry.id   AF-A0A944ZKL6-F1
#
_cell.length_a   1.000
_cell.length_b   1.000
_cell.length_c   1.000
_cell.angle_alpha   90.00
_cell.angle_beta   90.00
_cell.angle_gamma   90.00
#
_symmetry.space_group_name_H-M   'P 1'
#
loop_
_entity.id
_entity.type
_entity.pdbx_description
1 polymer ?
#
loop_
_entity_poly.entity_id
_entity_poly.type
_entity_poly.pdbx_seq_one_letter_code
_entity_poly.pdbx_strand_id
1 'polypeptide(L)'
;THSGTTALTQGTIDSGEQITISEGGRTVNFLTEKGKSVEQTLNDLETAIDDAGLNIDLMRPYPPGTSSGVPQAITLRHREFGSEHTFQAASNTAGLVSSVSNINELVANGTDVSGEINGEQATGRGQILTGDIGADTVEGIKIRYTGETPPPGGNAGTVTFSQNSLTFQVGAEANQFSEYSLGSIKTNDLGRGEENSSNFDSLAQISVLNSEQAQDAIRVIDKAIQEVNSSRGEMGAFQKNNLESNLNYLRIAHENSVSSESVIRDADMAEEMATFTRNQIMMEASTSMLAQANQNSMTVLKLIG
;
A
#
# COMPACT_ATOMS: atom_id res chain seq x y z
N THR A 1 4.12 9.21 -27.11
CA THR A 1 3.21 9.35 -28.28
C THR A 1 3.99 9.96 -29.42
N HIS A 2 3.75 9.50 -30.65
CA HIS A 2 4.39 10.01 -31.87
C HIS A 2 3.33 10.46 -32.86
N SER A 3 3.48 11.65 -33.41
CA SER A 3 2.52 12.23 -34.36
C SER A 3 3.26 12.71 -35.59
N GLY A 4 2.75 12.34 -36.78
CA GLY A 4 3.28 12.82 -38.04
C GLY A 4 3.14 14.34 -38.20
N THR A 5 4.12 14.96 -38.87
CA THR A 5 4.06 16.37 -39.26
C THR A 5 3.25 16.60 -40.54
N THR A 6 2.99 15.55 -41.31
CA THR A 6 2.22 15.56 -42.56
C THR A 6 0.94 14.76 -42.37
N ALA A 7 -0.19 15.30 -42.78
CA ALA A 7 -1.48 14.59 -42.72
C ALA A 7 -1.62 13.57 -43.85
N LEU A 8 -2.28 12.45 -43.56
CA LEU A 8 -2.78 11.50 -44.55
C LEU A 8 -3.87 12.19 -45.37
N THR A 9 -3.70 12.26 -46.69
CA THR A 9 -4.68 12.86 -47.61
C THR A 9 -5.22 11.84 -48.60
N GLN A 10 -6.35 12.14 -49.24
CA GLN A 10 -6.87 11.31 -50.33
C GLN A 10 -5.86 11.12 -51.46
N GLY A 11 -5.08 12.16 -51.78
CA GLY A 11 -4.04 12.08 -52.81
C GLY A 11 -2.91 11.11 -52.43
N THR A 12 -2.53 11.07 -51.15
CA THR A 12 -1.53 10.14 -50.61
C THR A 12 -2.06 8.70 -50.66
N ILE A 13 -3.31 8.48 -50.28
CA ILE A 13 -3.99 7.17 -50.33
C ILE A 13 -4.08 6.62 -51.76
N ASP A 14 -4.54 7.45 -52.69
CA ASP A 14 -4.73 7.06 -54.09
C ASP A 14 -3.39 6.83 -54.83
N SER A 15 -2.28 7.33 -54.26
CA SER A 15 -0.91 7.12 -54.77
C SER A 15 -0.25 5.83 -54.26
N GLY A 16 -0.88 5.09 -53.35
CA GLY A 16 -0.33 3.84 -52.80
C GLY A 16 0.69 4.09 -51.69
N GLU A 17 0.25 4.74 -50.61
CA GLU A 17 1.04 4.96 -49.41
C GLU A 17 1.35 3.63 -48.71
N GLN A 18 2.61 3.44 -48.34
CA GLN A 18 3.06 2.25 -47.61
C GLN A 18 3.50 2.68 -46.22
N ILE A 19 2.87 2.12 -45.19
CA ILE A 19 3.18 2.37 -43.79
C ILE A 19 3.70 1.07 -43.18
N THR A 20 4.91 1.12 -42.63
CA THR A 20 5.51 0.02 -41.89
C THR A 20 5.59 0.38 -40.42
N ILE A 21 5.09 -0.49 -39.56
CA ILE A 21 5.16 -0.34 -38.10
C ILE A 21 5.72 -1.63 -37.51
N SER A 22 6.72 -1.54 -36.64
CA SER A 22 7.30 -2.72 -35.98
C SER A 22 7.55 -2.51 -34.50
N GLU A 23 7.19 -3.49 -33.69
CA GLU A 23 7.36 -3.52 -32.23
C GLU A 23 7.58 -4.97 -31.79
N GLY A 24 8.49 -5.20 -30.84
CA GLY A 24 8.73 -6.54 -30.26
C GLY A 24 9.06 -7.66 -31.25
N GLY A 25 9.58 -7.35 -32.44
CA GLY A 25 9.85 -8.33 -33.51
C GLY A 25 8.66 -8.67 -34.42
N ARG A 26 7.49 -8.06 -34.20
CA ARG A 26 6.34 -8.10 -35.10
C ARG A 26 6.40 -6.91 -36.06
N THR A 27 5.81 -7.03 -37.24
CA THR A 27 5.81 -5.97 -38.24
C THR A 27 4.52 -5.97 -39.05
N VAL A 28 3.92 -4.79 -39.17
CA VAL A 28 2.82 -4.50 -40.08
C VAL A 28 3.39 -3.78 -41.27
N ASN A 29 3.08 -4.27 -42.48
CA ASN A 29 3.32 -3.57 -43.73
C ASN A 29 1.96 -3.27 -44.37
N PHE A 30 1.45 -2.09 -44.09
CA PHE A 30 0.15 -1.65 -44.56
C PHE A 30 0.30 -0.88 -45.88
N LEU A 31 -0.54 -1.18 -46.86
CA LEU A 31 -0.58 -0.50 -48.16
C LEU A 31 -1.97 0.11 -48.33
N THR A 32 -2.05 1.40 -48.63
CA THR A 32 -3.33 2.05 -48.84
C THR A 32 -3.96 1.63 -50.17
N GLU A 33 -5.28 1.49 -50.17
CA GLU A 33 -6.04 1.12 -51.37
C GLU A 33 -6.72 2.34 -51.98
N LYS A 34 -6.51 2.52 -53.29
CA LYS A 34 -7.11 3.60 -54.06
C LYS A 34 -8.64 3.58 -53.95
N GLY A 35 -9.24 4.74 -53.70
CA GLY A 35 -10.69 4.90 -53.59
C GLY A 35 -11.28 4.63 -52.20
N LYS A 36 -10.49 4.16 -51.23
CA LYS A 36 -10.87 4.20 -49.81
C LYS A 36 -10.76 5.63 -49.28
N SER A 37 -11.66 5.99 -48.37
CA SER A 37 -11.60 7.29 -47.69
C SER A 37 -10.47 7.31 -46.66
N VAL A 38 -10.09 8.51 -46.19
CA VAL A 38 -9.10 8.67 -45.11
C VAL A 38 -9.54 7.89 -43.88
N GLU A 39 -10.82 8.01 -43.50
CA GLU A 39 -11.38 7.31 -42.33
C GLU A 39 -11.34 5.78 -42.47
N GLN A 40 -11.72 5.26 -43.65
CA GLN A 40 -11.66 3.82 -43.92
C GLN A 40 -10.22 3.31 -43.86
N THR A 41 -9.28 4.08 -44.42
CA THR A 41 -7.86 3.73 -44.41
C THR A 41 -7.29 3.68 -42.98
N LEU A 42 -7.70 4.60 -42.11
CA LEU A 42 -7.30 4.59 -40.71
C LEU A 42 -7.92 3.42 -39.93
N ASN A 43 -9.18 3.06 -40.19
CA ASN A 43 -9.81 1.87 -39.62
C ASN A 43 -9.10 0.58 -40.04
N ASP A 44 -8.74 0.47 -41.32
CA ASP A 44 -8.04 -0.69 -41.86
C ASP A 44 -6.61 -0.78 -41.30
N LEU A 45 -5.94 0.36 -41.11
CA LEU A 45 -4.63 0.42 -40.46
C LEU A 45 -4.71 -0.01 -38.98
N GLU A 46 -5.70 0.49 -38.24
CA GLU A 46 -5.93 0.08 -36.84
C GLU A 46 -6.18 -1.43 -36.74
N THR A 47 -7.05 -1.96 -37.61
CA THR A 47 -7.31 -3.41 -37.69
C THR A 47 -6.03 -4.19 -38.01
N ALA A 48 -5.19 -3.70 -38.93
CA ALA A 48 -3.93 -4.36 -39.27
C ALA A 48 -2.92 -4.35 -38.11
N ILE A 49 -2.89 -3.29 -37.30
CA ILE A 49 -2.07 -3.18 -36.08
C ILE A 49 -2.54 -4.20 -35.04
N ASP A 50 -3.84 -4.29 -34.82
CA ASP A 50 -4.45 -5.24 -33.87
C ASP A 50 -4.29 -6.70 -34.30
N ASP A 51 -4.55 -7.01 -35.58
CA ASP A 51 -4.41 -8.37 -36.15
C ASP A 51 -2.97 -8.86 -36.10
N ALA A 52 -2.00 -7.95 -36.25
CA ALA A 52 -0.58 -8.27 -36.09
C ALA A 52 -0.16 -8.40 -34.62
N GLY A 53 -1.02 -8.02 -33.67
CA GLY A 53 -0.74 -8.07 -32.24
C GLY A 53 0.34 -7.09 -31.80
N LEU A 54 0.43 -5.91 -32.42
CA LEU A 54 1.32 -4.85 -31.96
C LEU A 54 0.73 -4.16 -30.73
N ASN A 55 1.57 -3.82 -29.74
CA ASN A 55 1.13 -3.07 -28.55
C ASN A 55 1.05 -1.56 -28.81
N ILE A 56 0.37 -1.17 -29.89
CA ILE A 56 0.31 0.20 -30.36
C ILE A 56 -1.15 0.58 -30.60
N ASP A 57 -1.54 1.76 -30.14
CA ASP A 57 -2.83 2.38 -30.43
C ASP A 57 -2.67 3.47 -31.48
N LEU A 58 -3.61 3.51 -32.42
CA LEU A 58 -3.80 4.62 -33.34
C LEU A 58 -4.69 5.68 -32.67
N MET A 59 -4.08 6.78 -32.25
CA MET A 59 -4.78 7.88 -31.60
C MET A 59 -5.52 8.74 -32.62
N ARG A 60 -6.83 8.91 -32.42
CA ARG A 60 -7.67 9.79 -33.24
C ARG A 60 -7.98 11.09 -32.51
N PRO A 61 -7.95 12.25 -33.19
CA PRO A 61 -8.40 13.49 -32.59
C PRO A 61 -9.88 13.41 -32.22
N TYR A 62 -10.22 13.87 -31.01
CA TYR A 62 -11.61 14.01 -30.56
C TYR A 62 -12.00 15.49 -30.50
N PRO A 63 -13.14 15.91 -31.09
CA PRO A 63 -14.12 15.09 -31.81
C PRO A 63 -13.62 14.64 -33.19
N PRO A 64 -14.10 13.49 -33.71
CA PRO A 64 -13.73 13.01 -35.03
C PRO A 64 -14.09 14.03 -36.11
N GLY A 65 -13.21 14.21 -37.09
CA GLY A 65 -13.48 15.05 -38.25
C GLY A 65 -14.74 14.57 -38.96
N THR A 66 -15.76 15.43 -39.07
CA THR A 66 -17.12 15.03 -39.49
C THR A 66 -17.25 14.68 -40.99
N SER A 67 -16.17 14.61 -41.76
CA SER A 67 -16.20 14.17 -43.16
C SER A 67 -15.06 13.19 -43.49
N SER A 68 -15.39 12.12 -44.22
CA SER A 68 -14.52 10.94 -44.43
C SER A 68 -13.21 11.21 -45.18
N GLY A 69 -13.02 12.40 -45.77
CA GLY A 69 -11.86 12.76 -46.59
C GLY A 69 -11.01 13.90 -46.05
N VAL A 70 -11.26 14.38 -44.82
CA VAL A 70 -10.41 15.43 -44.21
C VAL A 70 -9.00 14.87 -44.00
N PRO A 71 -7.95 15.63 -44.34
CA PRO A 71 -6.59 15.26 -43.96
C PRO A 71 -6.44 15.03 -42.46
N GLN A 72 -5.90 13.88 -42.05
CA GLN A 72 -5.68 13.55 -40.64
C GLN A 72 -4.22 13.19 -40.39
N ALA A 73 -3.64 13.73 -39.31
CA ALA A 73 -2.31 13.29 -38.87
C ALA A 73 -2.41 11.89 -38.24
N ILE A 74 -1.46 11.02 -38.57
CA ILE A 74 -1.36 9.71 -37.94
C ILE A 74 -0.62 9.89 -36.62
N THR A 75 -1.28 9.51 -35.53
CA THR A 75 -0.69 9.56 -34.18
C THR A 75 -0.67 8.15 -33.60
N LEU A 76 0.51 7.67 -33.25
CA LEU A 76 0.73 6.33 -32.72
C LEU A 76 1.20 6.41 -31.27
N ARG A 77 0.64 5.58 -30.40
CA ARG A 77 1.00 5.52 -28.98
C ARG A 77 1.23 4.07 -28.56
N HIS A 78 2.27 3.81 -27.79
CA HIS A 78 2.46 2.48 -27.21
C HIS A 78 1.44 2.25 -26.07
N ARG A 79 0.90 1.04 -25.94
CA ARG A 79 -0.08 0.70 -24.89
C ARG A 79 0.52 0.68 -23.49
N GLU A 80 1.76 0.24 -23.40
CA GLU A 80 2.53 0.22 -22.15
C GLU A 80 3.36 1.51 -21.98
N PHE A 81 3.57 1.89 -20.73
CA PHE A 81 4.30 3.09 -20.35
C PHE A 81 5.73 2.76 -19.95
N GLY A 82 6.67 3.68 -20.22
CA GLY A 82 8.05 3.60 -19.76
C GLY A 82 9.07 3.66 -20.87
N SER A 83 10.34 3.81 -20.48
CA SER A 83 11.43 3.94 -21.45
C SER A 83 11.78 2.63 -22.16
N GLU A 84 11.41 1.48 -21.58
CA GLU A 84 11.67 0.14 -22.13
C GLU A 84 10.83 -0.13 -23.40
N HIS A 85 9.68 0.53 -23.55
CA HIS A 85 8.74 0.27 -24.62
C HIS A 85 8.92 1.24 -25.79
N THR A 86 9.36 0.69 -26.92
CA THR A 86 9.63 1.44 -28.15
C THR A 86 9.07 0.71 -29.36
N PHE A 87 8.77 1.46 -30.42
CA PHE A 87 8.44 0.90 -31.72
C PHE A 87 9.14 1.65 -32.83
N GLN A 88 9.12 1.12 -34.04
CA GLN A 88 9.59 1.81 -35.23
C GLN A 88 8.44 2.05 -36.18
N ALA A 89 8.46 3.20 -36.86
CA ALA A 89 7.51 3.52 -37.91
C ALA A 89 8.24 4.06 -39.14
N ALA A 90 7.77 3.70 -40.32
CA ALA A 90 8.23 4.21 -41.60
C ALA A 90 7.06 4.42 -42.54
N SER A 91 7.18 5.43 -43.41
CA SER A 91 6.25 5.65 -44.51
C SER A 91 6.99 6.07 -45.77
N ASN A 92 6.40 5.81 -46.94
CA ASN A 92 6.98 6.30 -48.20
C ASN A 92 6.72 7.80 -48.44
N THR A 93 5.86 8.43 -47.63
CA THR A 93 5.69 9.89 -47.54
C THR A 93 6.39 10.46 -46.31
N ALA A 94 7.35 11.36 -46.54
CA ALA A 94 8.05 12.05 -45.46
C ALA A 94 7.08 12.88 -44.60
N GLY A 95 7.23 12.75 -43.28
CA GLY A 95 6.42 13.40 -42.27
C GLY A 95 5.11 12.69 -41.93
N LEU A 96 4.70 11.62 -42.62
CA LEU A 96 3.44 10.95 -42.32
C LEU A 96 3.50 10.14 -41.01
N VAL A 97 4.50 9.25 -40.89
CA VAL A 97 4.85 8.57 -39.63
C VAL A 97 6.36 8.53 -39.37
N SER A 98 7.18 8.90 -40.36
CA SER A 98 8.63 9.04 -40.23
C SER A 98 9.08 10.37 -40.84
N SER A 99 10.08 11.00 -40.25
CA SER A 99 10.69 12.27 -40.70
C SER A 99 11.27 12.18 -42.12
N VAL A 100 11.76 10.99 -42.50
CA VAL A 100 12.31 10.70 -43.83
C VAL A 100 11.53 9.54 -44.46
N SER A 101 11.30 9.66 -45.77
CA SER A 101 10.63 8.62 -46.57
C SER A 101 11.44 7.31 -46.58
N ASN A 102 10.76 6.18 -46.41
CA ASN A 102 11.29 4.82 -46.44
C ASN A 102 12.39 4.52 -45.42
N ILE A 103 12.45 5.28 -44.31
CA ILE A 103 13.38 5.06 -43.21
C ILE A 103 12.59 4.72 -41.95
N ASN A 104 12.96 3.60 -41.31
CA ASN A 104 12.44 3.22 -40.00
C ASN A 104 12.95 4.21 -38.94
N GLU A 105 12.03 4.97 -38.38
CA GLU A 105 12.30 5.89 -37.27
C GLU A 105 11.96 5.19 -35.96
N LEU A 106 12.92 5.15 -35.04
CA LEU A 106 12.70 4.63 -33.69
C LEU A 106 11.94 5.67 -32.86
N VAL A 107 10.80 5.26 -32.33
CA VAL A 107 9.94 6.07 -31.49
C VAL A 107 10.10 5.66 -30.03
N ALA A 108 10.78 6.52 -29.25
CA ALA A 108 10.93 6.38 -27.79
C ALA A 108 9.76 7.07 -27.09
N ASN A 109 8.70 6.32 -26.80
CA ASN A 109 7.40 6.89 -26.45
C ASN A 109 7.14 7.13 -24.96
N GLY A 110 7.99 6.61 -24.09
CA GLY A 110 7.77 6.69 -22.65
C GLY A 110 8.99 7.21 -21.90
N THR A 111 8.70 7.91 -20.82
CA THR A 111 9.65 8.24 -19.76
C THR A 111 9.19 7.50 -18.53
N ASP A 112 10.11 6.90 -17.79
CA ASP A 112 9.77 6.30 -16.50
C ASP A 112 9.52 7.40 -15.47
N VAL A 113 8.58 7.16 -14.56
CA VAL A 113 8.46 7.99 -13.35
C VAL A 113 9.80 8.01 -12.62
N SER A 114 10.15 9.12 -12.00
CA SER A 114 11.36 9.23 -11.19
C SER A 114 11.08 10.13 -10.00
N GLY A 115 11.82 9.90 -8.91
CA GLY A 115 11.67 10.66 -7.69
C GLY A 115 12.08 9.87 -6.47
N GLU A 116 11.76 10.43 -5.32
CA GLU A 116 12.02 9.84 -4.01
C GLU A 116 10.69 9.52 -3.34
N ILE A 117 10.67 8.47 -2.52
CA ILE A 117 9.56 8.18 -1.62
C ILE A 117 10.05 8.53 -0.22
N ASN A 118 9.35 9.43 0.48
CA ASN A 118 9.74 9.89 1.82
C ASN A 118 11.19 10.44 1.91
N GLY A 119 11.73 10.99 0.82
CA GLY A 119 13.12 11.48 0.75
C GLY A 119 14.18 10.38 0.57
N GLU A 120 13.75 9.13 0.41
CA GLU A 120 14.61 7.98 0.12
C GLU A 120 14.54 7.60 -1.37
N GLN A 121 15.60 6.97 -1.86
CA GLN A 121 15.75 6.61 -3.28
C GLN A 121 14.68 5.61 -3.71
N ALA A 122 14.17 5.80 -4.93
CA ALA A 122 13.19 4.92 -5.54
C ALA A 122 13.46 4.75 -7.03
N THR A 123 13.28 3.53 -7.50
CA THR A 123 13.43 3.16 -8.91
C THR A 123 12.07 3.21 -9.60
N GLY A 124 12.00 3.94 -10.71
CA GLY A 124 10.83 3.97 -11.56
C GLY A 124 10.89 3.02 -12.75
N ARG A 125 9.75 2.41 -13.08
CA ARG A 125 9.52 1.66 -14.32
C ARG A 125 8.13 1.97 -14.84
N GLY A 126 8.05 2.58 -16.02
CA GLY A 126 6.80 3.09 -16.58
C GLY A 126 6.14 4.07 -15.63
N GLN A 127 4.94 3.72 -15.19
CA GLN A 127 4.15 4.51 -14.24
C GLN A 127 4.40 4.17 -12.77
N ILE A 128 5.23 3.17 -12.46
CA ILE A 128 5.43 2.67 -11.10
C ILE A 128 6.75 3.15 -10.54
N LEU A 129 6.70 3.90 -9.44
CA LEU A 129 7.85 4.25 -8.62
C LEU A 129 7.91 3.28 -7.43
N THR A 130 9.03 2.58 -7.27
CA THR A 130 9.22 1.57 -6.20
C THR A 130 10.37 1.97 -5.31
N GLY A 131 10.16 2.01 -3.98
CA GLY A 131 11.24 2.26 -3.03
C GLY A 131 12.27 1.13 -3.08
N ASP A 132 13.55 1.51 -3.09
CA ASP A 132 14.66 0.59 -3.34
C ASP A 132 14.85 -0.42 -2.19
N ILE A 133 15.49 -1.54 -2.49
CA ILE A 133 15.84 -2.55 -1.48
C ILE A 133 16.91 -1.96 -0.55
N GLY A 134 16.72 -2.10 0.76
CA GLY A 134 17.60 -1.52 1.78
C GLY A 134 17.28 -0.07 2.15
N ALA A 135 16.15 0.46 1.66
CA ALA A 135 15.56 1.70 2.14
C ALA A 135 14.97 1.50 3.55
N ASP A 136 15.15 2.47 4.45
CA ASP A 136 14.78 2.37 5.86
C ASP A 136 13.25 2.31 6.02
N THR A 137 12.53 3.20 5.32
CA THR A 137 11.07 3.36 5.51
C THR A 137 10.24 3.05 4.28
N VAL A 138 10.86 2.91 3.11
CA VAL A 138 10.14 2.81 1.82
C VAL A 138 10.42 1.55 1.01
N GLU A 139 11.19 0.61 1.55
CA GLU A 139 11.50 -0.63 0.85
C GLU A 139 10.22 -1.34 0.38
N GLY A 140 10.12 -1.55 -0.93
CA GLY A 140 9.01 -2.27 -1.55
C GLY A 140 7.70 -1.46 -1.69
N ILE A 141 7.64 -0.22 -1.20
CA ILE A 141 6.49 0.66 -1.43
C ILE A 141 6.40 0.98 -2.92
N LYS A 142 5.21 0.79 -3.52
CA LYS A 142 4.93 1.08 -4.92
C LYS A 142 3.91 2.20 -5.06
N ILE A 143 4.25 3.22 -5.83
CA ILE A 143 3.38 4.34 -6.17
C ILE A 143 3.14 4.33 -7.67
N ARG A 144 1.88 4.33 -8.09
CA ARG A 144 1.50 4.42 -9.51
C ARG A 144 1.09 5.86 -9.83
N TYR A 145 1.77 6.47 -10.80
CA TYR A 145 1.27 7.67 -11.46
C TYR A 145 0.20 7.28 -12.48
N THR A 146 -1.03 7.77 -12.31
CA THR A 146 -2.16 7.43 -13.20
C THR A 146 -2.30 8.37 -14.39
N GLY A 147 -1.50 9.44 -14.48
CA GLY A 147 -1.52 10.34 -15.63
C GLY A 147 -0.86 9.72 -16.87
N GLU A 148 -1.37 10.09 -18.04
CA GLU A 148 -0.86 9.60 -19.33
C GLU A 148 0.28 10.47 -19.91
N THR A 149 0.47 11.68 -19.38
CA THR A 149 1.48 12.64 -19.83
C THR A 149 2.31 13.14 -18.65
N PRO A 150 3.56 13.56 -18.86
CA PRO A 150 4.32 14.22 -17.81
C PRO A 150 3.54 15.41 -17.22
N PRO A 151 3.47 15.53 -15.89
CA PRO A 151 2.72 16.61 -15.24
C PRO A 151 3.33 17.98 -15.60
N PRO A 152 2.51 19.03 -15.80
CA PRO A 152 3.02 20.39 -16.03
C PRO A 152 3.94 20.83 -14.89
N GLY A 153 5.21 21.12 -15.21
CA GLY A 153 6.22 21.48 -14.21
C GLY A 153 7.00 20.30 -13.62
N GLY A 154 6.80 19.07 -14.12
CA GLY A 154 7.64 17.90 -13.81
C GLY A 154 7.38 17.25 -12.45
N ASN A 155 6.50 17.79 -11.62
CA ASN A 155 6.11 17.21 -10.34
C ASN A 155 4.69 16.64 -10.41
N ALA A 156 4.54 15.33 -10.19
CA ALA A 156 3.24 14.65 -10.18
C ALA A 156 2.45 14.89 -8.87
N GLY A 157 3.13 15.28 -7.79
CA GLY A 157 2.55 15.52 -6.48
C GLY A 157 3.41 14.96 -5.35
N THR A 158 2.86 14.97 -4.14
CA THR A 158 3.49 14.42 -2.95
C THR A 158 2.57 13.36 -2.35
N VAL A 159 3.12 12.19 -2.02
CA VAL A 159 2.43 11.16 -1.26
C VAL A 159 2.97 11.19 0.16
N THR A 160 2.12 11.52 1.13
CA THR A 160 2.49 11.47 2.55
C THR A 160 1.93 10.21 3.17
N PHE A 161 2.83 9.36 3.67
CA PHE A 161 2.46 8.24 4.53
C PHE A 161 2.41 8.75 5.96
N SER A 162 1.22 8.77 6.56
CA SER A 162 1.09 8.95 8.01
C SER A 162 0.82 7.60 8.62
N GLN A 163 1.78 7.06 9.35
CA GLN A 163 1.62 5.83 10.09
C GLN A 163 0.81 6.13 11.35
N ASN A 164 -0.52 6.10 11.20
CA ASN A 164 -1.46 6.29 12.30
C ASN A 164 -1.63 4.99 13.11
N SER A 165 -0.50 4.38 13.48
CA SER A 165 -0.49 3.18 14.31
C SER A 165 -1.01 3.49 15.70
N LEU A 166 -1.84 2.60 16.22
CA LEU A 166 -2.21 2.58 17.61
C LEU A 166 -1.12 1.81 18.37
N THR A 167 -0.45 2.50 19.29
CA THR A 167 0.58 1.91 20.15
C THR A 167 -0.05 1.50 21.48
N PHE A 168 0.10 0.22 21.84
CA PHE A 168 -0.41 -0.34 23.08
C PHE A 168 0.76 -0.75 23.98
N GLN A 169 0.76 -0.30 25.24
CA GLN A 169 1.66 -0.83 26.27
C GLN A 169 1.16 -2.22 26.66
N VAL A 170 1.95 -3.26 26.41
CA VAL A 170 1.56 -4.67 26.64
C VAL A 170 2.37 -5.35 27.76
N GLY A 171 3.29 -4.63 28.39
CA GLY A 171 4.10 -5.13 29.50
C GLY A 171 4.31 -4.13 30.63
N ALA A 172 5.00 -4.55 31.68
CA ALA A 172 5.24 -3.74 32.88
C ALA A 172 6.41 -2.75 32.73
N GLU A 173 7.34 -3.02 31.81
CA GLU A 173 8.58 -2.25 31.65
C GLU A 173 8.49 -1.25 30.49
N ALA A 174 9.38 -0.26 30.52
CA ALA A 174 9.54 0.67 29.41
C ALA A 174 9.85 -0.06 28.09
N ASN A 175 9.29 0.45 26.98
CA ASN A 175 9.47 -0.05 25.62
C ASN A 175 8.84 -1.43 25.33
N GLN A 176 7.90 -1.89 26.15
CA GLN A 176 7.11 -3.10 25.88
C GLN A 176 5.80 -2.73 25.16
N PHE A 177 5.93 -2.40 23.88
CA PHE A 177 4.81 -1.99 23.03
C PHE A 177 4.39 -3.05 22.02
N SER A 178 3.12 -3.03 21.67
CA SER A 178 2.56 -3.72 20.51
C SER A 178 1.83 -2.67 19.68
N GLU A 179 2.09 -2.65 18.38
CA GLU A 179 1.55 -1.62 17.49
C GLU A 179 0.64 -2.24 16.43
N TYR A 180 -0.43 -1.53 16.09
CA TYR A 180 -1.34 -1.93 15.03
C TYR A 180 -1.77 -0.73 14.21
N SER A 181 -1.55 -0.77 12.90
CA SER A 181 -2.06 0.23 11.97
C SER A 181 -3.40 -0.21 11.42
N LEU A 182 -4.39 0.68 11.43
CA LEU A 182 -5.66 0.45 10.75
C LEU A 182 -5.66 1.20 9.41
N GLY A 183 -5.91 0.47 8.32
CA GLY A 183 -6.17 1.08 7.01
C GLY A 183 -7.40 2.00 7.04
N SER A 184 -7.50 2.91 6.07
CA SER A 184 -8.68 3.78 5.96
C SER A 184 -9.93 2.96 5.63
N ILE A 185 -11.01 3.18 6.40
CA ILE A 185 -12.34 2.58 6.17
C ILE A 185 -13.33 3.64 5.63
N LYS A 186 -12.81 4.77 5.14
CA LYS A 186 -13.65 5.78 4.48
C LYS A 186 -14.15 5.22 3.15
N THR A 187 -15.38 5.55 2.78
CA THR A 187 -15.99 5.07 1.52
C THR A 187 -15.21 5.48 0.27
N ASN A 188 -14.46 6.60 0.31
CA ASN A 188 -13.58 7.02 -0.80
C ASN A 188 -12.32 6.15 -0.94
N ASP A 189 -11.94 5.44 0.12
CA ASP A 189 -10.71 4.64 0.18
C ASP A 189 -10.97 3.15 0.00
N LEU A 190 -12.24 2.73 0.02
CA LEU A 190 -12.67 1.33 -0.12
C LEU A 190 -13.11 1.00 -1.55
N GLY A 191 -12.89 -0.24 -1.96
CA GLY A 191 -13.33 -0.78 -3.25
C GLY A 191 -12.58 -0.18 -4.44
N ARG A 192 -11.37 0.35 -4.22
CA ARG A 192 -10.61 1.08 -5.25
C ARG A 192 -9.94 0.15 -6.26
N GLY A 193 -9.73 0.65 -7.46
CA GLY A 193 -9.00 -0.06 -8.52
C GLY A 193 -9.67 -1.36 -8.95
N GLU A 194 -10.99 -1.45 -8.79
CA GLU A 194 -11.79 -2.53 -9.37
C GLU A 194 -12.10 -2.19 -10.83
N GLU A 195 -11.83 -3.12 -11.73
CA GLU A 195 -12.06 -2.90 -13.16
C GLU A 195 -13.57 -2.89 -13.45
N ASN A 196 -14.06 -1.78 -13.98
CA ASN A 196 -15.48 -1.56 -14.26
C ASN A 196 -15.67 -0.58 -15.42
N SER A 197 -16.77 -0.73 -16.17
CA SER A 197 -17.05 0.11 -17.35
C SER A 197 -17.72 1.44 -16.98
N SER A 198 -18.27 1.54 -15.76
CA SER A 198 -18.93 2.74 -15.22
C SER A 198 -17.98 3.79 -14.66
N ASN A 199 -16.66 3.55 -14.67
CA ASN A 199 -15.61 4.43 -14.12
C ASN A 199 -15.81 4.79 -12.64
N PHE A 200 -16.24 3.84 -11.82
CA PHE A 200 -16.25 3.99 -10.36
C PHE A 200 -14.84 3.82 -9.80
N ASP A 201 -14.32 4.82 -9.13
CA ASP A 201 -13.01 4.77 -8.48
C ASP A 201 -13.06 4.14 -7.08
N SER A 202 -14.21 4.20 -6.41
CA SER A 202 -14.38 3.79 -5.01
C SER A 202 -15.85 3.53 -4.64
N LEU A 203 -16.07 2.96 -3.46
CA LEU A 203 -17.39 2.73 -2.89
C LEU A 203 -18.23 4.03 -2.78
N ALA A 204 -17.61 5.20 -2.65
CA ALA A 204 -18.33 6.47 -2.55
C ALA A 204 -18.97 6.94 -3.87
N GLN A 205 -18.50 6.44 -5.02
CA GLN A 205 -18.92 6.90 -6.34
C GLN A 205 -19.93 5.97 -7.02
N ILE A 206 -20.29 4.86 -6.39
CA ILE A 206 -21.18 3.87 -7.00
C ILE A 206 -22.54 4.47 -7.34
N SER A 207 -23.11 4.01 -8.45
CA SER A 207 -24.44 4.35 -8.91
C SER A 207 -25.18 3.07 -9.31
N VAL A 208 -26.50 3.09 -9.19
CA VAL A 208 -27.39 1.96 -9.56
C VAL A 208 -28.51 2.41 -10.51
N LEU A 209 -28.28 3.48 -11.25
CA LEU A 209 -29.30 4.10 -12.12
C LEU A 209 -29.59 3.30 -13.40
N ASN A 210 -28.68 2.40 -13.79
CA ASN A 210 -28.87 1.50 -14.93
C ASN A 210 -28.29 0.10 -14.63
N SER A 211 -28.57 -0.86 -15.53
CA SER A 211 -28.20 -2.27 -15.34
C SER A 211 -26.68 -2.49 -15.30
N GLU A 212 -25.91 -1.75 -16.08
CA GLU A 212 -24.44 -1.89 -16.13
C GLU A 212 -23.82 -1.34 -14.85
N GLN A 213 -24.21 -0.11 -14.46
CA GLN A 213 -23.84 0.52 -13.21
C GLN A 213 -24.19 -0.35 -12.00
N ALA A 214 -25.33 -1.02 -12.01
CA ALA A 214 -25.69 -1.94 -10.93
C ALA A 214 -24.75 -3.15 -10.83
N GLN A 215 -24.32 -3.74 -11.95
CA GLN A 215 -23.35 -4.85 -11.94
C GLN A 215 -21.96 -4.39 -11.48
N ASP A 216 -21.54 -3.20 -11.92
CA ASP A 216 -20.27 -2.60 -11.51
C ASP A 216 -20.26 -2.23 -10.03
N ALA A 217 -21.37 -1.69 -9.52
CA ALA A 217 -21.53 -1.38 -8.11
C ALA A 217 -21.41 -2.62 -7.23
N ILE A 218 -21.96 -3.77 -7.66
CA ILE A 218 -21.81 -5.04 -6.92
C ILE A 218 -20.34 -5.42 -6.80
N ARG A 219 -19.55 -5.34 -7.89
CA ARG A 219 -18.11 -5.65 -7.87
C ARG A 219 -17.35 -4.76 -6.90
N VAL A 220 -17.58 -3.45 -6.95
CA VAL A 220 -16.95 -2.47 -6.05
C VAL A 220 -17.35 -2.73 -4.58
N ILE A 221 -18.62 -3.05 -4.33
CA ILE A 221 -19.11 -3.40 -2.99
C ILE A 221 -18.47 -4.68 -2.48
N ASP A 222 -18.40 -5.74 -3.28
CA ASP A 222 -17.81 -7.02 -2.89
C ASP A 222 -16.34 -6.85 -2.49
N LYS A 223 -15.59 -6.07 -3.27
CA LYS A 223 -14.20 -5.71 -2.95
C LYS A 223 -14.12 -4.93 -1.64
N ALA A 224 -14.95 -3.89 -1.46
CA ALA A 224 -14.98 -3.13 -0.23
C ALA A 224 -15.31 -4.01 1.00
N ILE A 225 -16.22 -4.97 0.86
CA ILE A 225 -16.54 -5.95 1.90
C ILE A 225 -15.33 -6.84 2.21
N GLN A 226 -14.61 -7.31 1.20
CA GLN A 226 -13.39 -8.10 1.39
C GLN A 226 -12.32 -7.30 2.14
N GLU A 227 -12.08 -6.05 1.77
CA GLU A 227 -11.13 -5.15 2.43
C GLU A 227 -11.49 -4.95 3.92
N VAL A 228 -12.76 -4.66 4.21
CA VAL A 228 -13.25 -4.52 5.59
C VAL A 228 -13.12 -5.83 6.37
N ASN A 229 -13.43 -6.96 5.76
CA ASN A 229 -13.32 -8.27 6.40
C ASN A 229 -11.86 -8.64 6.69
N SER A 230 -10.93 -8.35 5.77
CA SER A 230 -9.49 -8.54 6.02
C SER A 230 -9.04 -7.70 7.21
N SER A 231 -9.40 -6.42 7.21
CA SER A 231 -9.08 -5.51 8.31
C SER A 231 -9.62 -5.98 9.67
N ARG A 232 -10.85 -6.53 9.70
CA ARG A 232 -11.43 -7.15 10.90
C ARG A 232 -10.69 -8.42 11.32
N GLY A 233 -10.29 -9.25 10.35
CA GLY A 233 -9.53 -10.47 10.59
C GLY A 233 -8.17 -10.19 11.21
N GLU A 234 -7.44 -9.22 10.64
CA GLU A 234 -6.15 -8.76 11.13
C GLU A 234 -6.25 -8.14 12.53
N MET A 235 -7.27 -7.30 12.76
CA MET A 235 -7.52 -6.70 14.09
C MET A 235 -7.86 -7.78 15.13
N GLY A 236 -8.69 -8.75 14.77
CA GLY A 236 -9.04 -9.87 15.64
C GLY A 236 -7.83 -10.76 15.96
N ALA A 237 -6.97 -11.01 14.96
CA ALA A 237 -5.72 -11.72 15.16
C ALA A 237 -4.77 -10.95 16.09
N PHE A 238 -4.64 -9.64 15.91
CA PHE A 238 -3.82 -8.79 16.77
C PHE A 238 -4.34 -8.80 18.22
N GLN A 239 -5.64 -8.62 18.42
CA GLN A 239 -6.26 -8.67 19.74
C GLN A 239 -5.99 -10.01 20.43
N LYS A 240 -6.30 -11.12 19.77
CA LYS A 240 -6.18 -12.46 20.36
C LYS A 240 -4.72 -12.84 20.63
N ASN A 241 -3.85 -12.64 19.65
CA ASN A 241 -2.48 -13.16 19.72
C ASN A 241 -1.54 -12.24 20.50
N ASN A 242 -1.77 -10.93 20.50
CA ASN A 242 -0.93 -9.98 21.23
C ASN A 242 -1.60 -9.54 22.53
N LEU A 243 -2.76 -8.88 22.47
CA LEU A 243 -3.34 -8.24 23.66
C LEU A 243 -3.83 -9.25 24.69
N GLU A 244 -4.63 -10.24 24.28
CA GLU A 244 -5.18 -11.26 25.19
C GLU A 244 -4.10 -12.21 25.72
N SER A 245 -3.13 -12.59 24.87
CA SER A 245 -1.98 -13.41 25.27
C SER A 245 -1.12 -12.69 26.33
N ASN A 246 -0.76 -11.42 26.08
CA ASN A 246 0.00 -10.62 27.03
C ASN A 246 -0.79 -10.35 28.32
N LEU A 247 -2.10 -10.09 28.23
CA LEU A 247 -2.95 -9.95 29.40
C LEU A 247 -2.94 -11.20 30.29
N ASN A 248 -3.04 -12.38 29.69
CA ASN A 248 -2.96 -13.64 30.42
C ASN A 248 -1.59 -13.83 31.08
N TYR A 249 -0.51 -13.52 30.35
CA TYR A 249 0.85 -13.54 30.91
C TYR A 249 0.99 -12.60 32.11
N LEU A 250 0.55 -11.34 31.98
CA LEU A 250 0.58 -10.35 33.06
C LEU A 250 -0.25 -10.76 34.27
N ARG A 251 -1.39 -11.43 34.05
CA ARG A 251 -2.23 -11.94 35.14
C ARG A 251 -1.51 -13.03 35.95
N ILE A 252 -0.84 -13.95 35.26
CA ILE A 252 -0.03 -15.00 35.89
C ILE A 252 1.17 -14.39 36.62
N ALA A 253 1.86 -13.44 35.99
CA ALA A 253 2.97 -12.74 36.63
C ALA A 253 2.53 -11.99 37.89
N HIS A 254 1.37 -11.32 37.84
CA HIS A 254 0.79 -10.65 38.99
C HIS A 254 0.43 -11.63 40.12
N GLU A 255 -0.21 -12.76 39.82
CA GLU A 255 -0.51 -13.80 40.82
C GLU A 255 0.76 -14.35 41.49
N ASN A 256 1.80 -14.62 40.70
CA ASN A 256 3.09 -15.08 41.22
C ASN A 256 3.77 -14.02 42.11
N SER A 257 3.70 -12.75 41.73
CA SER A 257 4.24 -11.64 42.54
C SER A 257 3.49 -11.47 43.85
N VAL A 258 2.15 -11.50 43.83
CA VAL A 258 1.32 -11.41 45.05
C VAL A 258 1.55 -12.62 45.96
N SER A 259 1.70 -13.82 45.39
CA SER A 259 2.03 -15.02 46.18
C SER A 259 3.41 -14.89 46.84
N SER A 260 4.40 -14.40 46.10
CA SER A 260 5.75 -14.16 46.63
C SER A 260 5.75 -13.10 47.73
N GLU A 261 5.01 -12.01 47.53
CA GLU A 261 4.80 -10.95 48.53
C GLU A 261 4.13 -11.50 49.80
N SER A 262 3.09 -12.33 49.66
CA SER A 262 2.41 -12.96 50.79
C SER A 262 3.35 -13.86 51.59
N VAL A 263 4.18 -14.68 50.93
CA VAL A 263 5.14 -15.55 51.60
C VAL A 263 6.17 -14.74 52.38
N ILE A 264 6.69 -13.67 51.79
CA ILE A 264 7.64 -12.77 52.47
C ILE A 264 6.97 -12.11 53.68
N ARG A 265 5.79 -11.51 53.49
CA ARG A 265 5.06 -10.83 54.56
C ARG A 265 4.69 -11.76 55.71
N ASP A 266 4.25 -12.98 55.39
CA ASP A 266 3.85 -13.95 56.41
C ASP A 266 5.07 -14.51 57.15
N ALA A 267 6.22 -14.68 56.49
CA ALA A 267 7.49 -15.04 57.14
C ALA A 267 7.98 -13.94 58.08
N ASP A 268 7.97 -12.68 57.63
CA ASP A 268 8.35 -11.52 58.44
C ASP A 268 7.41 -11.36 59.65
N MET A 269 6.09 -11.54 59.46
CA MET A 269 5.14 -11.53 60.57
C MET A 269 5.38 -12.69 61.54
N ALA A 270 5.70 -13.89 61.05
CA ALA A 270 5.99 -15.03 61.93
C ALA A 270 7.26 -14.78 62.77
N GLU A 271 8.30 -14.18 62.20
CA GLU A 271 9.52 -13.80 62.91
C GLU A 271 9.25 -12.74 63.98
N GLU A 272 8.50 -11.69 63.64
CA GLU A 272 8.09 -10.65 64.60
C GLU A 272 7.20 -11.21 65.71
N MET A 273 6.23 -12.08 65.39
CA MET A 273 5.38 -12.73 66.38
C MET A 273 6.17 -13.66 67.30
N ALA A 274 7.16 -14.38 66.79
CA ALA A 274 8.04 -15.21 67.61
C ALA A 274 8.89 -14.35 68.56
N THR A 275 9.41 -13.23 68.07
CA THR A 275 10.19 -12.27 68.87
C THR A 275 9.33 -11.58 69.92
N PHE A 276 8.14 -11.11 69.56
CA PHE A 276 7.15 -10.56 70.46
C PHE A 276 6.77 -11.55 71.56
N THR A 277 6.42 -12.78 71.19
CA THR A 277 6.08 -13.85 72.15
C THR A 277 7.24 -14.15 73.10
N ARG A 278 8.47 -14.26 72.57
CA ARG A 278 9.67 -14.45 73.39
C ARG A 278 9.87 -13.32 74.40
N ASN A 279 9.72 -12.07 73.96
CA ASN A 279 9.84 -10.90 74.83
C ASN A 279 8.75 -10.89 75.90
N GLN A 280 7.52 -11.27 75.56
CA GLN A 280 6.41 -11.37 76.51
C GLN A 280 6.66 -12.45 77.57
N ILE A 281 7.12 -13.64 77.17
CA ILE A 281 7.53 -14.70 78.09
C ILE A 281 8.69 -14.23 78.98
N MET A 282 9.69 -13.54 78.42
CA MET A 282 10.82 -13.00 79.19
C MET A 282 10.37 -11.95 80.21
N MET A 283 9.40 -11.10 79.86
CA MET A 283 8.80 -10.14 80.79
C MET A 283 8.05 -10.86 81.92
N GLU A 284 7.20 -11.85 81.60
CA GLU A 284 6.43 -12.60 82.59
C GLU A 284 7.33 -13.44 83.51
N ALA A 285 8.37 -14.07 82.95
CA ALA A 285 9.41 -14.78 83.70
C ALA A 285 10.21 -13.83 84.59
N SER A 286 10.57 -12.63 84.11
CA SER A 286 11.26 -11.61 84.91
C SER A 286 10.40 -11.15 86.08
N THR A 287 9.09 -10.92 85.86
CA THR A 287 8.16 -10.57 86.95
C THR A 287 8.00 -11.70 87.96
N SER A 288 7.91 -12.96 87.50
CA SER A 288 7.80 -14.13 88.37
C SER A 288 9.09 -14.38 89.16
N MET A 289 10.26 -14.22 88.53
CA MET A 289 11.56 -14.31 89.19
C MET A 289 11.75 -13.19 90.22
N LEU A 290 11.34 -11.97 89.92
CA LEU A 290 11.33 -10.87 90.89
C LEU A 290 10.40 -11.18 92.07
N ALA A 291 9.21 -11.73 91.83
CA ALA A 291 8.30 -12.15 92.88
C ALA A 291 8.89 -13.26 93.76
N GLN A 292 9.54 -14.26 93.16
CA GLN A 292 10.18 -15.36 93.87
C GLN A 292 11.44 -14.94 94.63
N ALA A 293 12.26 -14.04 94.07
CA ALA A 293 13.40 -13.43 94.75
C ALA A 293 12.95 -12.60 95.96
N ASN A 294 11.85 -11.85 95.84
CA ASN A 294 11.26 -11.11 96.96
C ASN A 294 10.72 -12.06 98.06
N GLN A 295 10.07 -13.17 97.70
CA GLN A 295 9.65 -14.18 98.69
C GLN A 295 10.83 -14.84 99.39
N ASN A 296 11.86 -15.27 98.66
CA ASN A 296 13.07 -15.84 99.26
C ASN A 296 13.77 -14.85 100.18
N SER A 297 13.85 -13.57 99.80
CA SER A 297 14.42 -12.50 100.62
C SER A 297 13.66 -12.31 101.94
N MET A 298 12.32 -12.34 101.91
CA MET A 298 11.49 -12.31 103.13
C MET A 298 11.66 -13.55 104.01
N THR A 299 11.91 -14.71 103.39
CA THR A 299 12.12 -15.98 104.11
C THR A 299 13.46 -15.99 104.84
N VAL A 300 14.51 -15.42 104.23
CA VAL A 300 15.82 -15.23 104.86
C VAL A 300 15.72 -14.21 106.00
N LEU A 301 14.98 -13.11 105.84
CA LEU A 301 14.75 -12.14 106.92
C LEU A 301 14.11 -12.78 108.15
N LYS A 302 13.23 -13.77 107.94
CA LYS A 302 12.55 -14.54 109.00
C LYS A 302 13.44 -15.58 109.69
N LEU A 303 14.62 -15.86 109.15
CA LEU A 303 15.62 -16.78 109.72
C LEU A 303 16.72 -16.06 110.51
N ILE A 304 16.89 -14.74 110.30
CA ILE A 304 17.95 -13.91 110.90
C ILE A 304 17.39 -12.95 111.97
N GLY A 305 16.07 -12.73 112.01
CA GLY A 305 15.36 -12.05 113.10
C GLY A 305 14.69 -13.02 114.06
#